data_AF-A0A2N6K6L4-F1
#
_entry.id   AF-A0A2N6K6L4-F1
#
_cell.length_a   1.000
_cell.length_b   1.000
_cell.length_c   1.000
_cell.angle_alpha   90.00
_cell.angle_beta   90.00
_cell.angle_gamma   90.00
#
_symmetry.space_group_name_H-M   'P 1'
#
loop_
_entity.id
_entity.type
_entity.pdbx_description
1 polymer ?
#
loop_
_entity_poly.entity_id
_entity_poly.type
_entity_poly.pdbx_seq_one_letter_code
_entity_poly.pdbx_strand_id
1 'polypeptide(L)'
;MKIITFSLHTQQPLLATSFQGDPNSDVSYSFIPGSMIRGAIIGRYMKQHQLSELDLSNDTVKHLFFDAKSTRYLNAYLLSQQGKRTLPVPRSWFKDKDAELTDDSTIWVYDFSLYRGDDLENPKFVGEYFCTEEGGCVRFYKEKRRINIHNQRDRKQGHSTQIKRDPQTKQLKGEGEIFRYEAIDAGQTFQAVILCQEADADFLKKLLHKSQDIWLGGSQSAGYGHTKISEINCHDAWDEVSIPIEDRIDRDSFTITLLSDIILRDEWGQYAVIPPSALHQVPVPLIKELKKFLGVELQPKISFTNNTLVGGFNRKWGLPLPQVPAFTAGSVFVFENISLNLEQIQQLEIQGIGERRVEGFGRVVVNWLEETHFQVYPKPTKLTSQPTLKQEPSRTLAAHMAERLLHQKLEELLQKQIGRLAIQGNISNSQLSRLQLVARQALTTGDCDLLLSLLDNLPANARGQFERAKIGADKDSLKQKLDEWLRNPMSWISNPQDLAVRVAEIERSITDEFARNNKLVEKYTLRLIMAVAKKAMKEES
;
A
#
# COMPACT_ATOMS: atom_id res chain seq x y z
N MET A 1 17.95 28.30 10.89
CA MET A 1 18.28 27.20 9.93
C MET A 1 17.58 27.49 8.63
N LYS A 2 18.17 27.11 7.49
CA LYS A 2 17.51 27.23 6.17
C LYS A 2 16.84 25.90 5.81
N ILE A 3 15.74 26.01 5.07
CA ILE A 3 14.98 24.86 4.60
C ILE A 3 14.98 24.88 3.08
N ILE A 4 15.51 23.82 2.46
CA ILE A 4 15.45 23.63 1.01
C ILE A 4 14.38 22.59 0.71
N THR A 5 13.33 22.98 0.00
CA THR A 5 12.29 22.07 -0.49
C THR A 5 12.46 21.86 -1.99
N PHE A 6 12.26 20.63 -2.48
CA PHE A 6 12.28 20.34 -3.91
C PHE A 6 11.42 19.12 -4.24
N SER A 7 10.96 19.06 -5.48
CA SER A 7 10.11 17.98 -5.99
C SER A 7 10.96 16.91 -6.68
N LEU A 8 10.64 15.65 -6.40
CA LEU A 8 11.23 14.44 -7.00
C LEU A 8 10.16 13.71 -7.81
N HIS A 9 10.22 13.84 -9.14
CA HIS A 9 9.28 13.18 -10.05
C HIS A 9 9.86 11.89 -10.62
N THR A 10 9.24 10.74 -10.32
CA THR A 10 9.69 9.43 -10.77
C THR A 10 9.49 9.27 -12.28
N GLN A 11 10.57 9.15 -13.05
CA GLN A 11 10.49 8.87 -14.51
C GLN A 11 10.47 7.37 -14.78
N GLN A 12 11.11 6.60 -13.90
CA GLN A 12 11.10 5.15 -13.87
C GLN A 12 10.56 4.66 -12.52
N PRO A 13 10.12 3.39 -12.42
CA PRO A 13 9.81 2.81 -11.13
C PRO A 13 10.98 2.94 -10.17
N LEU A 14 10.71 3.28 -8.92
CA LEU A 14 11.72 3.53 -7.90
C LEU A 14 11.72 2.39 -6.87
N LEU A 15 12.84 1.67 -6.84
CA LEU A 15 13.10 0.65 -5.83
C LEU A 15 13.75 1.29 -4.59
N ALA A 16 12.91 1.86 -3.73
CA ALA A 16 13.28 2.37 -2.42
C ALA A 16 13.33 1.22 -1.41
N THR A 17 14.25 0.27 -1.62
CA THR A 17 14.29 -1.03 -0.92
C THR A 17 14.10 -0.87 0.58
N SER A 18 12.99 -1.41 1.07
CA SER A 18 12.72 -1.61 2.48
C SER A 18 13.31 -2.94 2.93
N PHE A 19 13.37 -3.17 4.25
CA PHE A 19 13.75 -4.48 4.77
C PHE A 19 12.64 -5.54 4.58
N GLN A 20 11.46 -5.15 4.10
CA GLN A 20 10.37 -6.07 3.82
C GLN A 20 10.63 -6.78 2.50
N GLY A 21 10.55 -8.11 2.51
CA GLY A 21 10.82 -8.92 1.33
C GLY A 21 11.27 -10.35 1.67
N ASP A 22 11.14 -11.23 0.69
CA ASP A 22 11.78 -12.55 0.69
C ASP A 22 13.15 -12.42 -0.01
N PRO A 23 14.08 -13.38 0.09
CA PRO A 23 15.40 -13.30 -0.58
C PRO A 23 15.33 -13.00 -2.08
N ASN A 24 14.21 -13.33 -2.73
CA ASN A 24 13.94 -13.10 -4.15
C ASN A 24 12.84 -12.05 -4.41
N SER A 25 12.43 -11.28 -3.39
CA SER A 25 11.46 -10.20 -3.56
C SER A 25 11.86 -8.96 -2.77
N ASP A 26 12.05 -7.86 -3.48
CA ASP A 26 12.27 -6.55 -2.86
C ASP A 26 10.98 -5.74 -2.85
N VAL A 27 10.66 -5.14 -1.71
CA VAL A 27 9.53 -4.22 -1.57
C VAL A 27 10.04 -2.82 -1.27
N SER A 28 9.56 -1.81 -2.00
CA SER A 28 9.86 -0.42 -1.70
C SER A 28 9.12 0.08 -0.46
N TYR A 29 9.75 1.00 0.27
CA TYR A 29 9.03 1.94 1.13
C TYR A 29 7.96 2.70 0.31
N SER A 30 6.91 3.17 0.98
CA SER A 30 5.88 4.03 0.38
C SER A 30 6.33 5.47 0.15
N PHE A 31 7.56 5.82 0.57
CA PHE A 31 8.19 7.13 0.48
C PHE A 31 9.65 7.00 0.03
N ILE A 32 10.31 8.12 -0.28
CA ILE A 32 11.74 8.12 -0.63
C ILE A 32 12.56 8.46 0.64
N PRO A 33 13.39 7.54 1.15
CA PRO A 33 14.14 7.78 2.39
C PRO A 33 15.13 8.95 2.29
N GLY A 34 15.27 9.70 3.38
CA GLY A 34 16.26 10.78 3.47
C GLY A 34 17.70 10.32 3.24
N SER A 35 18.05 9.12 3.73
CA SER A 35 19.33 8.46 3.45
C SER A 35 19.63 8.26 1.96
N MET A 36 18.60 8.00 1.15
CA MET A 36 18.71 7.81 -0.29
C MET A 36 19.00 9.13 -1.00
N ILE A 37 18.28 10.19 -0.60
CA ILE A 37 18.47 11.56 -1.09
C ILE A 37 19.89 12.03 -0.76
N ARG A 38 20.29 11.85 0.51
CA ARG A 38 21.65 12.12 0.99
C ARG A 38 22.71 11.42 0.15
N GLY A 39 22.56 10.10 -0.05
CA GLY A 39 23.52 9.31 -0.83
C GLY A 39 23.65 9.78 -2.28
N ALA A 40 22.55 10.20 -2.90
CA ALA A 40 22.57 10.72 -4.26
C ALA A 40 23.22 12.10 -4.35
N ILE A 41 23.02 12.97 -3.35
CA ILE A 41 23.68 14.29 -3.25
C ILE A 41 25.18 14.12 -2.98
N ILE A 42 25.57 13.19 -2.10
CA ILE A 42 26.98 12.77 -1.92
C ILE A 42 27.59 12.36 -3.27
N GLY A 43 26.89 11.54 -4.06
CA GLY A 43 27.37 11.14 -5.39
C GLY A 43 27.60 12.32 -6.34
N ARG A 44 26.72 13.34 -6.30
CA ARG A 44 26.89 14.58 -7.06
C ARG A 44 28.08 15.41 -6.56
N TYR A 45 28.24 15.51 -5.25
CA TYR A 45 29.39 16.17 -4.62
C TYR A 45 30.71 15.52 -5.05
N MET A 46 30.82 14.20 -4.91
CA MET A 46 32.02 13.46 -5.31
C MET A 46 32.33 13.65 -6.80
N LYS A 47 31.33 13.56 -7.68
CA LYS A 47 31.50 13.82 -9.12
C LYS A 47 31.93 15.26 -9.41
N GLN A 48 31.44 16.24 -8.64
CA GLN A 48 31.82 17.64 -8.79
C GLN A 48 33.27 17.91 -8.42
N HIS A 49 33.76 17.26 -7.37
CA HIS A 49 35.10 17.44 -6.84
C HIS A 49 36.09 16.38 -7.36
N GLN A 50 35.68 15.57 -8.34
CA GLN A 50 36.46 14.47 -8.93
C GLN A 50 37.03 13.51 -7.85
N LEU A 51 36.24 13.26 -6.82
CA LEU A 51 36.63 12.40 -5.70
C LEU A 51 36.24 10.95 -5.97
N SER A 52 37.19 10.03 -5.77
CA SER A 52 36.90 8.60 -5.69
C SER A 52 36.30 8.21 -4.34
N GLU A 53 36.66 8.92 -3.27
CA GLU A 53 36.25 8.65 -1.90
C GLU A 53 35.97 9.95 -1.13
N LEU A 54 35.08 9.87 -0.15
CA LEU A 54 34.85 10.97 0.78
C LEU A 54 35.88 10.93 1.92
N ASP A 55 36.50 12.06 2.19
CA ASP A 55 37.31 12.26 3.38
C ASP A 55 36.40 12.62 4.57
N LEU A 56 36.21 11.66 5.48
CA LEU A 56 35.41 11.85 6.69
C LEU A 56 36.14 12.68 7.76
N SER A 57 37.42 13.01 7.58
CA SER A 57 38.13 13.95 8.47
C SER A 57 37.84 15.40 8.12
N ASN A 58 37.41 15.68 6.88
CA ASN A 58 37.06 17.00 6.39
C ASN A 58 35.77 17.51 7.04
N ASP A 59 35.86 18.65 7.73
CA ASP A 59 34.72 19.23 8.46
C ASP A 59 33.58 19.67 7.53
N THR A 60 33.88 20.03 6.28
CA THR A 60 32.87 20.30 5.25
C THR A 60 32.05 19.06 4.91
N VAL A 61 32.72 17.93 4.70
CA VAL A 61 32.05 16.66 4.42
C VAL A 61 31.20 16.23 5.61
N LYS A 62 31.71 16.37 6.85
CA LYS A 62 30.95 16.03 8.05
C LYS A 62 29.71 16.90 8.20
N HIS A 63 29.82 18.22 8.14
CA HIS A 63 28.68 19.10 8.39
C HIS A 63 27.59 18.98 7.31
N LEU A 64 27.97 18.73 6.06
CA LEU A 64 27.00 18.57 4.96
C LEU A 64 26.27 17.23 5.05
N PHE A 65 26.96 16.14 5.39
CA PHE A 65 26.45 14.80 5.13
C PHE A 65 26.33 13.87 6.34
N PHE A 66 27.00 14.17 7.46
CA PHE A 66 27.08 13.23 8.58
C PHE A 66 26.79 13.83 9.95
N ASP A 67 26.68 15.16 10.07
CA ASP A 67 26.29 15.84 11.30
C ASP A 67 24.82 16.29 11.27
N ALA A 68 23.99 15.61 12.06
CA ALA A 68 22.58 15.92 12.19
C ALA A 68 22.29 17.29 12.84
N LYS A 69 23.26 17.91 13.52
CA LYS A 69 23.10 19.28 14.04
C LYS A 69 23.18 20.32 12.93
N SER A 70 23.89 20.00 11.86
CA SER A 70 24.15 20.93 10.75
C SER A 70 23.19 20.68 9.59
N THR A 71 23.12 19.44 9.09
CA THR A 71 22.32 19.10 7.92
C THR A 71 21.51 17.83 8.14
N ARG A 72 20.25 17.83 7.73
CA ARG A 72 19.37 16.65 7.74
C ARG A 72 18.61 16.54 6.44
N TYR A 73 18.62 15.34 5.87
CA TYR A 73 17.89 14.99 4.67
C TYR A 73 16.63 14.27 5.11
N LEU A 74 15.47 14.93 4.99
CA LEU A 74 14.20 14.34 5.43
C LEU A 74 13.68 13.32 4.41
N ASN A 75 12.78 12.45 4.85
CA ASN A 75 12.02 11.59 3.94
C ASN A 75 11.19 12.44 2.98
N ALA A 76 11.20 12.08 1.70
CA ALA A 76 10.31 12.69 0.72
C ALA A 76 8.99 11.93 0.68
N TYR A 77 7.92 12.62 1.07
CA TYR A 77 6.56 12.11 1.05
C TYR A 77 5.83 12.53 -0.23
N LEU A 78 4.77 11.79 -0.56
CA LEU A 78 4.02 11.99 -1.79
C LEU A 78 3.46 13.41 -1.84
N LEU A 79 3.52 14.04 -3.02
CA LEU A 79 2.90 15.33 -3.26
C LEU A 79 1.42 15.12 -3.55
N SER A 80 0.58 15.92 -2.91
CA SER A 80 -0.85 15.97 -3.17
C SER A 80 -1.13 16.58 -4.55
N GLN A 81 -2.40 16.58 -4.96
CA GLN A 81 -2.77 17.16 -6.26
C GLN A 81 -2.69 18.69 -6.28
N GLN A 82 -2.82 19.34 -5.13
CA GLN A 82 -2.64 20.80 -4.99
C GLN A 82 -1.18 21.19 -4.73
N GLY A 83 -0.24 20.24 -4.76
CA GLY A 83 1.17 20.52 -4.55
C GLY A 83 1.59 20.61 -3.08
N LYS A 84 0.73 20.18 -2.14
CA LYS A 84 1.08 20.08 -0.72
C LYS A 84 1.82 18.78 -0.44
N ARG A 85 2.77 18.82 0.50
CA ARG A 85 3.43 17.61 1.00
C ARG A 85 2.47 16.85 1.90
N THR A 86 2.28 15.57 1.62
CA THR A 86 1.48 14.69 2.50
C THR A 86 2.34 14.17 3.65
N LEU A 87 1.69 13.74 4.74
CA LEU A 87 2.32 13.22 5.94
C LEU A 87 1.79 11.83 6.30
N PRO A 88 2.52 11.01 7.06
CA PRO A 88 1.99 9.74 7.57
C PRO A 88 0.72 9.94 8.40
N VAL A 89 -0.27 9.06 8.21
CA VAL A 89 -1.51 9.10 8.99
C VAL A 89 -1.23 8.83 10.48
N PRO A 90 -1.74 9.67 11.41
CA PRO A 90 -1.69 9.41 12.84
C PRO A 90 -2.29 8.04 13.20
N ARG A 91 -1.58 7.27 14.02
CA ARG A 91 -2.03 5.96 14.50
C ARG A 91 -3.14 6.03 15.54
N SER A 92 -3.43 7.24 16.03
CA SER A 92 -4.62 7.51 16.82
C SER A 92 -5.88 7.62 15.97
N TRP A 93 -5.80 7.59 14.64
CA TRP A 93 -6.98 7.71 13.78
C TRP A 93 -7.63 6.35 13.53
N PHE A 94 -8.86 6.21 14.00
CA PHE A 94 -9.69 5.02 13.86
C PHE A 94 -10.95 5.32 13.03
N LYS A 95 -11.48 4.27 12.42
CA LYS A 95 -12.76 4.28 11.71
C LYS A 95 -13.59 3.09 12.16
N ASP A 96 -14.87 3.11 11.84
CA ASP A 96 -15.69 1.89 11.94
C ASP A 96 -15.11 0.79 11.02
N LYS A 97 -15.14 -0.46 11.47
CA LYS A 97 -14.65 -1.62 10.73
C LYS A 97 -15.30 -1.77 9.36
N ASP A 98 -16.58 -1.41 9.24
CA ASP A 98 -17.36 -1.58 8.00
C ASP A 98 -17.25 -0.36 7.07
N ALA A 99 -16.61 0.73 7.53
CA ALA A 99 -16.36 1.91 6.71
C ALA A 99 -15.20 1.68 5.73
N GLU A 100 -15.49 1.70 4.43
CA GLU A 100 -14.49 1.60 3.37
C GLU A 100 -14.35 2.91 2.59
N LEU A 101 -13.11 3.38 2.47
CA LEU A 101 -12.77 4.51 1.63
C LEU A 101 -12.58 3.99 0.20
N THR A 102 -13.50 4.37 -0.69
CA THR A 102 -13.41 4.13 -2.13
C THR A 102 -13.14 5.45 -2.86
N ASP A 103 -12.94 5.41 -4.17
CA ASP A 103 -12.73 6.64 -4.96
C ASP A 103 -13.95 7.58 -4.94
N ASP A 104 -15.14 7.07 -4.60
CA ASP A 104 -16.42 7.79 -4.61
C ASP A 104 -17.07 7.94 -3.22
N SER A 105 -16.51 7.32 -2.17
CA SER A 105 -17.05 7.38 -0.80
C SER A 105 -16.11 8.09 0.16
N THR A 106 -16.69 8.80 1.14
CA THR A 106 -15.97 9.33 2.30
C THR A 106 -16.11 8.38 3.47
N ILE A 107 -15.21 8.50 4.46
CA ILE A 107 -15.34 7.80 5.73
C ILE A 107 -15.24 8.78 6.88
N TRP A 108 -15.91 8.48 7.98
CA TRP A 108 -15.67 9.16 9.26
C TRP A 108 -14.42 8.58 9.92
N VAL A 109 -13.56 9.47 10.38
CA VAL A 109 -12.36 9.17 11.16
C VAL A 109 -12.50 9.83 12.52
N TYR A 110 -12.06 9.11 13.56
CA TYR A 110 -12.11 9.51 14.95
C TYR A 110 -10.70 9.49 15.51
N ASP A 111 -10.26 10.57 16.14
CA ASP A 111 -8.95 10.69 16.74
C ASP A 111 -8.97 10.25 18.21
N PHE A 112 -8.46 9.05 18.46
CA PHE A 112 -8.45 8.43 19.77
C PHE A 112 -7.44 9.08 20.74
N SER A 113 -6.60 10.00 20.24
CA SER A 113 -5.72 10.80 21.10
C SER A 113 -6.47 11.92 21.83
N LEU A 114 -7.65 12.31 21.31
CA LEU A 114 -8.50 13.38 21.85
C LEU A 114 -9.83 12.85 22.41
N TYR A 115 -10.32 11.72 21.88
CA TYR A 115 -11.62 11.13 22.20
C TYR A 115 -11.48 9.64 22.54
N ARG A 116 -12.26 9.09 23.48
CA ARG A 116 -12.06 7.69 23.94
C ARG A 116 -12.69 6.61 23.06
N GLY A 117 -13.43 6.97 22.01
CA GLY A 117 -13.98 5.97 21.09
C GLY A 117 -15.21 5.25 21.62
N ASP A 118 -15.83 5.74 22.71
CA ASP A 118 -16.87 5.02 23.46
C ASP A 118 -18.13 4.71 22.61
N ASP A 119 -18.36 5.45 21.53
CA ASP A 119 -19.51 5.27 20.64
C ASP A 119 -19.25 4.33 19.44
N LEU A 120 -18.04 3.78 19.29
CA LEU A 120 -17.68 2.87 18.19
C LEU A 120 -17.72 1.41 18.62
N GLU A 121 -18.56 0.60 17.95
CA GLU A 121 -18.68 -0.83 18.28
C GLU A 121 -17.39 -1.62 17.98
N ASN A 122 -16.76 -1.38 16.83
CA ASN A 122 -15.59 -2.14 16.37
C ASN A 122 -14.56 -1.23 15.68
N PRO A 123 -13.88 -0.32 16.41
CA PRO A 123 -12.94 0.61 15.81
C PRO A 123 -11.71 -0.10 15.23
N LYS A 124 -11.29 0.31 14.04
CA LYS A 124 -10.06 -0.13 13.39
C LYS A 124 -9.20 1.05 12.98
N PHE A 125 -7.88 0.87 13.07
CA PHE A 125 -6.94 1.82 12.50
C PHE A 125 -7.25 2.05 11.02
N VAL A 126 -7.25 3.32 10.62
CA VAL A 126 -7.64 3.77 9.29
C VAL A 126 -6.82 3.12 8.16
N GLY A 127 -5.56 2.81 8.43
CA GLY A 127 -4.66 2.09 7.52
C GLY A 127 -3.45 2.91 7.08
N GLU A 128 -2.59 2.28 6.31
CA GLU A 128 -1.32 2.86 5.84
C GLU A 128 -1.57 3.75 4.61
N TYR A 129 -1.82 5.04 4.89
CA TYR A 129 -2.00 6.13 3.92
C TYR A 129 -1.10 7.33 4.31
N PHE A 130 -1.02 8.29 3.40
CA PHE A 130 -0.58 9.64 3.72
C PHE A 130 -1.78 10.59 3.74
N CYS A 131 -1.74 11.61 4.60
CA CYS A 131 -2.79 12.62 4.73
C CYS A 131 -2.27 14.03 4.51
N THR A 132 -3.17 14.92 4.09
CA THR A 132 -2.97 16.37 4.10
C THR A 132 -4.34 17.05 4.15
N GLU A 133 -4.39 18.27 4.65
CA GLU A 133 -5.59 19.12 4.65
C GLU A 133 -5.62 19.96 3.37
N GLU A 134 -6.70 19.83 2.59
CA GLU A 134 -6.91 20.53 1.33
C GLU A 134 -8.33 21.08 1.24
N GLY A 135 -8.46 22.40 1.32
CA GLY A 135 -9.74 23.08 1.18
C GLY A 135 -10.69 22.82 2.34
N GLY A 136 -10.16 22.74 3.57
CA GLY A 136 -10.92 22.48 4.79
C GLY A 136 -11.32 21.02 4.97
N CYS A 137 -10.69 20.10 4.24
CA CYS A 137 -10.99 18.68 4.28
C CYS A 137 -9.70 17.86 4.34
N VAL A 138 -9.67 16.84 5.20
CA VAL A 138 -8.57 15.87 5.22
C VAL A 138 -8.71 14.91 4.05
N ARG A 139 -7.62 14.69 3.32
CA ARG A 139 -7.57 13.79 2.17
C ARG A 139 -6.51 12.72 2.34
N PHE A 140 -6.85 11.49 1.92
CA PHE A 140 -5.88 10.40 1.88
C PHE A 140 -5.28 10.18 0.50
N TYR A 141 -3.98 9.92 0.53
CA TYR A 141 -3.15 9.61 -0.61
C TYR A 141 -2.43 8.29 -0.36
N LYS A 142 -2.25 7.54 -1.45
CA LYS A 142 -1.46 6.32 -1.47
C LYS A 142 -0.64 6.31 -2.73
N GLU A 143 0.61 5.92 -2.61
CA GLU A 143 1.50 5.74 -3.75
C GLU A 143 1.00 4.62 -4.65
N LYS A 144 1.14 4.82 -5.95
CA LYS A 144 1.00 3.77 -6.94
C LYS A 144 2.24 2.89 -6.88
N ARG A 145 2.04 1.58 -6.97
CA ARG A 145 3.10 0.59 -7.00
C ARG A 145 3.08 -0.19 -8.29
N ARG A 146 4.26 -0.62 -8.75
CA ARG A 146 4.43 -1.51 -9.89
C ARG A 146 5.16 -2.76 -9.44
N ILE A 147 4.56 -3.91 -9.73
CA ILE A 147 5.19 -5.22 -9.55
C ILE A 147 5.83 -5.61 -10.87
N ASN A 148 7.14 -5.82 -10.85
CA ASN A 148 7.91 -6.29 -11.99
C ASN A 148 8.60 -7.61 -11.62
N ILE A 149 8.59 -8.56 -12.56
CA ILE A 149 9.25 -9.84 -12.42
C ILE A 149 10.46 -9.86 -13.36
N HIS A 150 11.64 -10.09 -12.80
CA HIS A 150 12.89 -10.24 -13.55
C HIS A 150 13.32 -11.69 -13.51
N ASN A 151 13.77 -12.20 -14.65
CA ASN A 151 14.34 -13.53 -14.74
C ASN A 151 15.83 -13.39 -15.04
N GLN A 152 16.67 -14.05 -14.26
CA GLN A 152 18.07 -14.20 -14.62
C GLN A 152 18.16 -15.04 -15.91
N ARG A 153 18.89 -14.52 -16.88
CA ARG A 153 19.11 -15.16 -18.19
C ARG A 153 20.59 -15.30 -18.43
N ASP A 154 20.99 -16.44 -18.98
CA ASP A 154 22.35 -16.64 -19.46
C ASP A 154 22.61 -15.67 -20.63
N ARG A 155 23.64 -14.83 -20.51
CA ARG A 155 23.98 -13.81 -21.51
C ARG A 155 24.36 -14.40 -22.88
N LYS A 156 24.84 -15.65 -22.94
CA LYS A 156 25.23 -16.32 -24.19
C LYS A 156 24.06 -17.09 -24.81
N GLN A 157 23.20 -17.69 -23.99
CA GLN A 157 22.09 -18.52 -24.50
C GLN A 157 20.75 -17.78 -24.60
N GLY A 158 20.60 -16.60 -23.99
CA GLY A 158 19.39 -15.77 -24.08
C GLY A 158 18.18 -16.30 -23.31
N HIS A 159 18.30 -17.47 -22.67
CA HIS A 159 17.25 -18.13 -21.89
C HIS A 159 17.78 -18.58 -20.52
N SER A 160 16.88 -18.81 -19.56
CA SER A 160 17.24 -19.34 -18.24
C SER A 160 17.68 -20.81 -18.36
N THR A 161 18.78 -21.17 -17.71
CA THR A 161 19.29 -22.54 -17.71
C THR A 161 18.71 -23.30 -16.53
N GLN A 162 18.27 -24.55 -16.74
CA GLN A 162 17.80 -25.40 -15.64
C GLN A 162 18.92 -25.55 -14.60
N ILE A 163 18.58 -25.43 -13.32
CA ILE A 163 19.49 -25.73 -12.22
C ILE A 163 19.85 -27.21 -12.30
N LYS A 164 21.07 -27.50 -12.76
CA LYS A 164 21.62 -28.86 -12.87
C LYS A 164 22.67 -29.05 -11.79
N ARG A 165 22.63 -30.19 -11.10
CA ARG A 165 23.69 -30.55 -10.17
C ARG A 165 24.91 -31.01 -10.95
N ASP A 166 26.05 -30.35 -10.74
CA ASP A 166 27.32 -30.74 -11.33
C ASP A 166 27.69 -32.15 -10.81
N PRO A 167 27.87 -33.15 -11.70
CA PRO A 167 28.12 -34.52 -11.29
C PRO A 167 29.43 -34.71 -10.51
N GLN A 168 30.42 -33.85 -10.71
CA GLN A 168 31.74 -33.97 -10.09
C GLN A 168 31.84 -33.12 -8.81
N THR A 169 31.33 -31.89 -8.83
CA THR A 169 31.48 -30.97 -7.68
C THR A 169 30.28 -30.99 -6.73
N LYS A 170 29.18 -31.68 -7.10
CA LYS A 170 27.88 -31.67 -6.42
C LYS A 170 27.24 -30.28 -6.25
N GLN A 171 27.84 -29.23 -6.82
CA GLN A 171 27.32 -27.87 -6.78
C GLN A 171 26.12 -27.72 -7.72
N LEU A 172 25.14 -26.93 -7.32
CA LEU A 172 24.01 -26.55 -8.18
C LEU A 172 24.52 -25.53 -9.20
N LYS A 173 24.33 -25.82 -10.49
CA LYS A 173 24.79 -25.03 -11.62
C LYS A 173 23.61 -24.76 -12.56
N GLY A 174 23.11 -23.53 -12.55
CA GLY A 174 22.09 -23.04 -13.46
C GLY A 174 21.58 -21.68 -13.01
N GLU A 175 21.14 -20.88 -13.96
CA GLU A 175 20.64 -19.53 -13.78
C GLU A 175 19.16 -19.50 -14.11
N GLY A 176 18.34 -19.48 -13.06
CA GLY A 176 16.87 -19.48 -13.17
C GLY A 176 16.20 -18.69 -12.04
N GLU A 177 16.94 -17.81 -11.38
CA GLU A 177 16.39 -17.01 -10.28
C GLU A 177 15.39 -15.99 -10.83
N ILE A 178 14.22 -15.96 -10.18
CA ILE A 178 13.12 -15.06 -10.48
C ILE A 178 13.08 -14.04 -9.35
N PHE A 179 13.29 -12.77 -9.69
CA PHE A 179 13.21 -11.66 -8.75
C PHE A 179 11.90 -10.93 -8.93
N ARG A 180 11.17 -10.69 -7.83
CA ARG A 180 9.94 -9.91 -7.82
C ARG A 180 10.19 -8.56 -7.14
N TYR A 181 10.16 -7.47 -7.89
CA TYR A 181 10.30 -6.13 -7.33
C TYR A 181 8.95 -5.43 -7.26
N GLU A 182 8.58 -5.00 -6.06
CA GLU A 182 7.41 -4.15 -5.82
C GLU A 182 7.88 -2.71 -5.58
N ALA A 183 7.99 -1.95 -6.67
CA ALA A 183 8.56 -0.61 -6.69
C ALA A 183 7.48 0.47 -6.60
N ILE A 184 7.86 1.68 -6.17
CA ILE A 184 7.04 2.88 -6.36
C ILE A 184 6.93 3.10 -7.88
N ASP A 185 5.72 3.30 -8.40
CA ASP A 185 5.51 3.46 -9.84
C ASP A 185 6.04 4.81 -10.37
N ALA A 186 6.29 4.87 -11.68
CA ALA A 186 6.64 6.09 -12.38
C ALA A 186 5.46 7.08 -12.45
N GLY A 187 5.75 8.35 -12.72
CA GLY A 187 4.76 9.41 -12.90
C GLY A 187 4.24 9.99 -11.58
N GLN A 188 4.95 9.81 -10.48
CA GLN A 188 4.59 10.30 -9.15
C GLN A 188 5.59 11.35 -8.68
N THR A 189 5.10 12.36 -7.97
CA THR A 189 5.94 13.43 -7.43
C THR A 189 5.99 13.31 -5.91
N PHE A 190 7.17 13.40 -5.32
CA PHE A 190 7.41 13.43 -3.89
C PHE A 190 8.10 14.74 -3.51
N GLN A 191 7.75 15.35 -2.38
CA GLN A 191 8.44 16.54 -1.89
C GLN A 191 9.55 16.15 -0.91
N ALA A 192 10.79 16.42 -1.30
CA ALA A 192 11.97 16.27 -0.47
C ALA A 192 12.30 17.58 0.26
N VAL A 193 12.92 17.44 1.44
CA VAL A 193 13.28 18.57 2.29
C VAL A 193 14.68 18.35 2.86
N ILE A 194 15.50 19.40 2.83
CA ILE A 194 16.81 19.44 3.49
C ILE A 194 16.80 20.60 4.47
N LEU A 195 17.00 20.27 5.75
CA LEU A 195 17.24 21.26 6.79
C LEU A 195 18.75 21.45 6.91
N CYS A 196 19.24 22.67 6.74
CA CYS A 196 20.68 22.96 6.75
C CYS A 196 21.01 24.26 7.48
N GLN A 197 22.29 24.46 7.79
CA GLN A 197 22.79 25.75 8.24
C GLN A 197 22.74 26.76 7.10
N GLU A 198 22.64 28.05 7.44
CA GLU A 198 22.54 29.11 6.44
C GLU A 198 23.75 29.16 5.50
N ALA A 199 24.95 28.91 6.02
CA ALA A 199 26.19 28.86 5.24
C ALA A 199 26.19 27.75 4.16
N ASP A 200 25.41 26.69 4.35
CA ASP A 200 25.42 25.50 3.48
C ASP A 200 24.33 25.54 2.40
N ALA A 201 23.33 26.40 2.58
CA ALA A 201 22.12 26.40 1.77
C ALA A 201 22.43 26.63 0.28
N ASP A 202 23.25 27.64 -0.02
CA ASP A 202 23.64 27.95 -1.40
C ASP A 202 24.46 26.85 -2.05
N PHE A 203 25.32 26.18 -1.28
CA PHE A 203 26.11 25.06 -1.77
C PHE A 203 25.22 23.87 -2.14
N LEU A 204 24.31 23.49 -1.24
CA LEU A 204 23.36 22.41 -1.47
C LEU A 204 22.42 22.71 -2.65
N LYS A 205 21.94 23.97 -2.78
CA LYS A 205 21.17 24.40 -3.96
C LYS A 205 21.95 24.24 -5.25
N LYS A 206 23.23 24.65 -5.29
CA LYS A 206 24.09 24.46 -6.46
C LYS A 206 24.23 22.99 -6.84
N LEU A 207 24.37 22.08 -5.86
CA LEU A 207 24.40 20.64 -6.11
C LEU A 207 23.07 20.10 -6.67
N LEU A 208 21.94 20.62 -6.20
CA LEU A 208 20.61 20.26 -6.70
C LEU A 208 20.39 20.76 -8.14
N HIS A 209 20.81 22.00 -8.45
CA HIS A 209 20.68 22.60 -9.78
C HIS A 209 21.63 22.03 -10.84
N LYS A 210 22.68 21.30 -10.43
CA LYS A 210 23.69 20.76 -11.35
C LYS A 210 23.10 19.88 -12.46
N SER A 211 22.05 19.13 -12.16
CA SER A 211 21.32 18.30 -13.11
C SER A 211 19.89 18.14 -12.62
N GLN A 212 18.92 18.14 -13.53
CA GLN A 212 17.57 17.72 -13.18
C GLN A 212 17.51 16.21 -12.94
N ASP A 213 18.30 15.42 -13.66
CA ASP A 213 18.28 13.96 -13.53
C ASP A 213 19.05 13.48 -12.30
N ILE A 214 18.41 12.60 -11.54
CA ILE A 214 18.99 11.92 -10.37
C ILE A 214 18.56 10.45 -10.37
N TRP A 215 19.48 9.56 -9.96
CA TRP A 215 19.21 8.14 -9.83
C TRP A 215 19.15 7.75 -8.36
N LEU A 216 17.98 7.28 -7.94
CA LEU A 216 17.66 6.93 -6.57
C LEU A 216 17.42 5.42 -6.48
N GLY A 217 17.67 4.83 -5.30
CA GLY A 217 17.33 3.44 -5.01
C GLY A 217 18.21 2.38 -5.68
N GLY A 218 17.73 1.15 -5.61
CA GLY A 218 18.37 -0.07 -6.12
C GLY A 218 18.09 -0.33 -7.60
N SER A 219 18.74 -1.37 -8.15
CA SER A 219 18.48 -1.90 -9.49
C SER A 219 18.53 -0.88 -10.63
N GLN A 220 19.39 0.15 -10.51
CA GLN A 220 19.46 1.26 -11.47
C GLN A 220 19.79 0.82 -12.90
N SER A 221 20.62 -0.22 -13.06
CA SER A 221 20.97 -0.82 -14.36
C SER A 221 19.82 -1.62 -15.00
N ALA A 222 18.79 -1.97 -14.23
CA ALA A 222 17.61 -2.70 -14.68
C ALA A 222 16.41 -1.78 -14.99
N GLY A 223 16.66 -0.48 -15.19
CA GLY A 223 15.63 0.49 -15.55
C GLY A 223 14.83 1.03 -14.36
N TYR A 224 15.45 1.13 -13.18
CA TYR A 224 14.86 1.71 -11.98
C TYR A 224 15.54 3.01 -11.59
N GLY A 225 14.80 3.83 -10.84
CA GLY A 225 15.39 4.89 -10.02
C GLY A 225 15.61 6.22 -10.71
N HIS A 226 15.46 6.31 -12.03
CA HIS A 226 15.53 7.59 -12.74
C HIS A 226 14.39 8.52 -12.28
N THR A 227 14.79 9.66 -11.72
CA THR A 227 13.92 10.66 -11.11
C THR A 227 14.38 12.05 -11.56
N LYS A 228 13.45 13.00 -11.70
CA LYS A 228 13.76 14.41 -12.00
C LYS A 228 13.53 15.31 -10.80
N ILE A 229 14.47 16.22 -10.58
CA ILE A 229 14.38 17.30 -9.60
C ILE A 229 13.72 18.52 -10.25
N SER A 230 12.76 19.11 -9.55
CA SER A 230 12.12 20.38 -9.91
C SER A 230 11.80 21.22 -8.67
N GLU A 231 11.34 22.46 -8.87
CA GLU A 231 10.76 23.31 -7.80
C GLU A 231 11.67 23.48 -6.57
N ILE A 232 12.96 23.75 -6.81
CA ILE A 232 13.94 23.97 -5.74
C ILE A 232 13.71 25.35 -5.13
N ASN A 233 13.18 25.37 -3.91
CA ASN A 233 12.89 26.59 -3.14
C ASN A 233 13.70 26.60 -1.84
N CYS A 234 13.99 27.79 -1.33
CA CYS A 234 14.68 28.00 -0.05
C CYS A 234 13.82 28.89 0.82
N HIS A 235 13.62 28.47 2.07
CA HIS A 235 12.74 29.13 3.02
C HIS A 235 13.49 29.41 4.33
N ASP A 236 13.13 30.53 4.95
CA ASP A 236 13.56 30.92 6.29
C ASP A 236 12.69 30.29 7.37
N ALA A 237 11.41 30.16 7.07
CA ALA A 237 10.41 29.50 7.90
C ALA A 237 9.67 28.46 7.06
N TRP A 238 9.56 27.25 7.58
CA TRP A 238 8.80 26.16 6.99
C TRP A 238 8.43 25.18 8.09
N ASP A 239 7.19 24.72 8.07
CA ASP A 239 6.69 23.69 8.97
C ASP A 239 6.04 22.54 8.18
N GLU A 240 5.99 21.36 8.80
CA GLU A 240 5.56 20.14 8.11
C GLU A 240 4.03 20.04 7.95
N VAL A 241 3.26 20.71 8.81
CA VAL A 241 1.80 20.54 8.95
C VAL A 241 0.97 21.70 8.39
N SER A 242 1.60 22.80 8.00
CA SER A 242 0.98 24.07 7.60
C SER A 242 0.07 24.69 8.67
N ILE A 243 0.39 24.48 9.95
CA ILE A 243 -0.35 25.02 11.11
C ILE A 243 0.62 25.86 11.95
N PRO A 244 0.33 27.16 12.16
CA PRO A 244 1.16 28.04 13.00
C PRO A 244 1.41 27.42 14.38
N ILE A 245 2.60 27.66 14.95
CA ILE A 245 2.94 27.09 16.28
C ILE A 245 2.05 27.74 17.35
N GLU A 246 1.71 29.02 17.17
CA GLU A 246 0.85 29.81 18.05
C GLU A 246 -0.51 29.13 18.28
N ASP A 247 -1.07 28.51 17.25
CA ASP A 247 -2.35 27.80 17.29
C ASP A 247 -2.23 26.38 17.89
N ARG A 248 -1.02 25.98 18.33
CA ARG A 248 -0.70 24.64 18.86
C ARG A 248 -0.14 24.67 20.28
N ILE A 249 0.08 25.83 20.86
CA ILE A 249 0.65 25.96 22.22
C ILE A 249 -0.37 25.56 23.29
N ASP A 250 -1.61 26.01 23.15
CA ASP A 250 -2.65 25.83 24.17
C ASP A 250 -3.57 24.66 23.81
N ARG A 251 -3.26 23.47 24.36
CA ARG A 251 -4.05 22.24 24.16
C ARG A 251 -4.32 21.56 25.50
N ASP A 252 -5.42 20.83 25.58
CA ASP A 252 -5.82 20.06 26.79
C ASP A 252 -4.82 18.96 27.16
N SER A 253 -3.98 18.54 26.22
CA SER A 253 -2.95 17.52 26.43
C SER A 253 -1.77 17.80 25.51
N PHE A 254 -0.58 17.43 25.98
CA PHE A 254 0.63 17.50 25.17
C PHE A 254 0.72 16.25 24.31
N THR A 255 0.73 16.42 22.99
CA THR A 255 0.81 15.32 22.02
C THR A 255 2.04 15.44 21.14
N ILE A 256 2.68 14.30 20.90
CA ILE A 256 3.77 14.15 19.94
C ILE A 256 3.34 13.15 18.88
N THR A 257 3.31 13.58 17.62
CA THR A 257 3.15 12.69 16.47
C THR A 257 4.48 12.52 15.76
N LEU A 258 4.86 11.27 15.46
CA LEU A 258 6.03 10.98 14.66
C LEU A 258 5.74 11.21 13.18
N LEU A 259 6.51 12.07 12.52
CA LEU A 259 6.45 12.28 11.08
C LEU A 259 7.42 11.39 10.31
N SER A 260 8.37 10.75 11.01
CA SER A 260 9.21 9.69 10.47
C SER A 260 9.53 8.66 11.55
N ASP A 261 10.05 7.50 11.14
CA ASP A 261 10.47 6.48 12.08
C ASP A 261 11.50 7.02 13.06
N ILE A 262 11.47 6.56 14.32
CA ILE A 262 12.43 6.96 15.35
C ILE A 262 13.13 5.76 15.96
N ILE A 263 14.45 5.88 16.06
CA ILE A 263 15.33 4.89 16.67
C ILE A 263 15.77 5.44 18.02
N LEU A 264 15.53 4.67 19.08
CA LEU A 264 15.79 5.05 20.46
C LEU A 264 16.66 3.99 21.14
N ARG A 265 17.42 4.44 22.14
CA ARG A 265 18.15 3.57 23.05
C ARG A 265 17.68 3.75 24.48
N ASP A 266 17.64 2.64 25.20
CA ASP A 266 17.50 2.68 26.65
C ASP A 266 18.79 3.14 27.34
N GLU A 267 18.75 3.16 28.67
CA GLU A 267 19.87 3.58 29.50
C GLU A 267 21.09 2.64 29.47
N TRP A 268 20.91 1.40 29.02
CA TRP A 268 22.00 0.44 28.80
C TRP A 268 22.55 0.47 27.37
N GLY A 269 22.05 1.40 26.54
CA GLY A 269 22.45 1.54 25.15
C GLY A 269 21.84 0.49 24.23
N GLN A 270 20.83 -0.27 24.65
CA GLN A 270 20.13 -1.22 23.78
C GLN A 270 19.03 -0.51 22.98
N TYR A 271 18.80 -0.96 21.74
CA TYR A 271 17.69 -0.45 20.95
C TYR A 271 16.36 -0.89 21.56
N ALA A 272 15.48 0.07 21.83
CA ALA A 272 14.26 -0.19 22.60
C ALA A 272 13.05 0.54 21.98
N VAL A 273 11.96 -0.20 21.83
CA VAL A 273 10.66 0.29 21.36
C VAL A 273 9.64 0.02 22.46
N ILE A 274 9.66 0.88 23.47
CA ILE A 274 8.84 0.76 24.68
C ILE A 274 7.87 1.94 24.69
N PRO A 275 6.56 1.73 24.46
CA PRO A 275 5.59 2.81 24.49
C PRO A 275 5.49 3.42 25.89
N PRO A 276 5.48 4.77 26.03
CA PRO A 276 5.10 5.43 27.27
C PRO A 276 3.73 4.95 27.77
N SER A 277 3.64 4.62 29.06
CA SER A 277 2.40 4.20 29.70
C SER A 277 2.39 4.63 31.16
N ALA A 278 1.21 5.00 31.67
CA ALA A 278 1.02 5.34 33.08
C ALA A 278 1.29 4.16 34.03
N LEU A 279 1.27 2.92 33.52
CA LEU A 279 1.42 1.70 34.32
C LEU A 279 2.87 1.23 34.49
N HIS A 280 3.80 1.72 33.65
CA HIS A 280 5.18 1.24 33.64
C HIS A 280 6.11 2.24 34.34
N GLN A 281 6.73 1.79 35.44
CA GLN A 281 7.70 2.59 36.22
C GLN A 281 9.12 2.56 35.62
N VAL A 282 9.32 1.92 34.46
CA VAL A 282 10.63 1.80 33.82
C VAL A 282 10.95 3.07 33.05
N PRO A 283 12.20 3.59 33.08
CA PRO A 283 12.61 4.72 32.26
C PRO A 283 12.33 4.45 30.77
N VAL A 284 11.38 5.18 30.20
CA VAL A 284 11.01 5.02 28.79
C VAL A 284 11.96 5.87 27.93
N PRO A 285 12.66 5.29 26.93
CA PRO A 285 13.62 6.01 26.09
C PRO A 285 13.09 7.33 25.50
N LEU A 286 11.83 7.31 25.03
CA LEU A 286 11.19 8.49 24.46
C LEU A 286 11.00 9.60 25.48
N ILE A 287 10.49 9.28 26.68
CA ILE A 287 10.30 10.26 27.76
C ILE A 287 11.64 10.88 28.13
N LYS A 288 12.71 10.08 28.21
CA LYS A 288 14.06 10.57 28.52
C LYS A 288 14.58 11.56 27.47
N GLU A 289 14.43 11.24 26.18
CA GLU A 289 14.81 12.16 25.09
C GLU A 289 14.00 13.45 25.12
N LEU A 290 12.68 13.35 25.28
CA LEU A 290 11.80 14.53 25.35
C LEU A 290 12.09 15.37 26.60
N LYS A 291 12.28 14.76 27.77
CA LYS A 291 12.65 15.45 29.01
C LYS A 291 13.98 16.19 28.89
N LYS A 292 14.98 15.57 28.28
CA LYS A 292 16.28 16.20 28.01
C LYS A 292 16.13 17.45 27.14
N PHE A 293 15.18 17.42 26.19
CA PHE A 293 14.91 18.52 25.29
C PHE A 293 14.09 19.64 25.94
N LEU A 294 12.99 19.28 26.60
CA LEU A 294 11.99 20.20 27.11
C LEU A 294 12.32 20.71 28.52
N GLY A 295 13.11 19.98 29.30
CA GLY A 295 13.44 20.32 30.68
C GLY A 295 12.31 20.06 31.69
N VAL A 296 11.24 19.37 31.29
CA VAL A 296 10.07 19.07 32.12
C VAL A 296 9.82 17.57 32.23
N GLU A 297 9.23 17.15 33.35
CA GLU A 297 8.75 15.77 33.52
C GLU A 297 7.48 15.56 32.71
N LEU A 298 7.39 14.42 32.02
CA LEU A 298 6.23 14.05 31.20
C LEU A 298 5.48 12.90 31.86
N GLN A 299 4.18 13.08 32.05
CA GLN A 299 3.28 12.05 32.57
C GLN A 299 2.51 11.43 31.39
N PRO A 300 2.79 10.18 30.98
CA PRO A 300 2.13 9.57 29.83
C PRO A 300 0.67 9.21 30.15
N LYS A 301 -0.25 9.55 29.24
CA LYS A 301 -1.65 9.12 29.26
C LYS A 301 -1.85 7.85 28.45
N ILE A 302 -1.58 7.93 27.15
CA ILE A 302 -1.82 6.85 26.20
C ILE A 302 -0.88 6.97 25.01
N SER A 303 -0.57 5.84 24.37
CA SER A 303 0.31 5.76 23.21
C SER A 303 -0.36 4.94 22.10
N PHE A 304 -0.39 5.49 20.89
CA PHE A 304 -0.86 4.83 19.68
C PHE A 304 0.33 4.57 18.77
N THR A 305 0.84 3.34 18.78
CA THR A 305 2.15 3.04 18.19
C THR A 305 2.13 1.79 17.34
N ASN A 306 3.06 1.71 16.40
CA ASN A 306 3.48 0.46 15.78
C ASN A 306 5.01 0.41 15.75
N ASN A 307 5.56 -0.78 15.54
CA ASN A 307 7.00 -1.01 15.44
C ASN A 307 7.39 -1.51 14.05
N THR A 308 8.66 -1.31 13.71
CA THR A 308 9.26 -1.82 12.48
C THR A 308 10.74 -2.11 12.70
N LEU A 309 11.35 -2.83 11.78
CA LEU A 309 12.79 -3.00 11.70
C LEU A 309 13.36 -2.08 10.63
N VAL A 310 14.29 -1.22 11.02
CA VAL A 310 14.97 -0.31 10.11
C VAL A 310 16.41 -0.76 9.93
N GLY A 311 16.86 -0.75 8.68
CA GLY A 311 18.22 -1.13 8.32
C GLY A 311 18.74 -0.22 7.22
N GLY A 312 19.36 -0.84 6.22
CA GLY A 312 19.86 -0.18 5.03
C GLY A 312 21.10 -0.89 4.50
N PHE A 313 21.76 -0.26 3.54
CA PHE A 313 22.97 -0.80 2.94
C PHE A 313 24.03 0.28 2.84
N ASN A 314 25.22 0.00 3.37
CA ASN A 314 26.36 0.89 3.21
C ASN A 314 27.08 0.53 1.92
N ARG A 315 26.91 1.36 0.88
CA ARG A 315 27.54 1.16 -0.43
C ARG A 315 29.07 1.19 -0.38
N LYS A 316 29.68 1.95 0.53
CA LYS A 316 31.14 2.02 0.65
C LYS A 316 31.73 0.73 1.20
N TRP A 317 31.02 0.09 2.14
CA TRP A 317 31.43 -1.19 2.71
C TRP A 317 30.96 -2.40 1.90
N GLY A 318 29.93 -2.22 1.06
CA GLY A 318 29.27 -3.33 0.38
C GLY A 318 28.53 -4.25 1.34
N LEU A 319 28.08 -3.73 2.49
CA LEU A 319 27.48 -4.51 3.57
C LEU A 319 26.16 -3.89 4.06
N PRO A 320 25.21 -4.71 4.54
CA PRO A 320 24.01 -4.22 5.19
C PRO A 320 24.36 -3.48 6.49
N LEU A 321 23.57 -2.46 6.81
CA LEU A 321 23.60 -1.82 8.12
C LEU A 321 22.94 -2.74 9.16
N PRO A 322 23.32 -2.64 10.44
CA PRO A 322 22.61 -3.31 11.52
C PRO A 322 21.11 -3.02 11.45
N GLN A 323 20.31 -4.06 11.60
CA GLN A 323 18.85 -3.95 11.68
C GLN A 323 18.47 -3.65 13.12
N VAL A 324 17.65 -2.63 13.31
CA VAL A 324 17.32 -2.13 14.64
C VAL A 324 15.82 -1.87 14.73
N PRO A 325 15.18 -2.14 15.88
CA PRO A 325 13.78 -1.82 16.06
C PRO A 325 13.58 -0.30 16.16
N ALA A 326 12.47 0.18 15.60
CA ALA A 326 12.06 1.59 15.61
C ALA A 326 10.56 1.72 15.82
N PHE A 327 10.11 2.85 16.39
CA PHE A 327 8.70 3.24 16.27
C PHE A 327 8.46 3.75 14.86
N THR A 328 7.35 3.34 14.25
CA THR A 328 6.98 3.79 12.91
C THR A 328 6.47 5.23 12.92
N ALA A 329 6.65 5.93 11.81
CA ALA A 329 5.93 7.16 11.52
C ALA A 329 4.41 7.00 11.70
N GLY A 330 3.73 8.10 12.02
CA GLY A 330 2.33 8.15 12.41
C GLY A 330 2.08 7.83 13.89
N SER A 331 3.04 7.26 14.64
CA SER A 331 2.82 6.97 16.06
C SER A 331 2.53 8.25 16.85
N VAL A 332 1.55 8.20 17.76
CA VAL A 332 1.10 9.33 18.58
C VAL A 332 1.30 9.02 20.06
N PHE A 333 1.93 9.93 20.79
CA PHE A 333 2.15 9.84 22.22
C PHE A 333 1.43 10.99 22.92
N VAL A 334 0.55 10.65 23.86
CA VAL A 334 -0.27 11.62 24.59
C VAL A 334 0.21 11.68 26.04
N PHE A 335 0.44 12.88 26.53
CA PHE A 335 0.87 13.18 27.89
C PHE A 335 -0.10 14.14 28.56
N GLU A 336 0.01 14.27 29.89
CA GLU A 336 -0.58 15.39 30.61
C GLU A 336 -0.14 16.73 30.01
N ASN A 337 -1.01 17.73 30.11
CA ASN A 337 -0.71 19.07 29.59
C ASN A 337 0.54 19.64 30.29
N ILE A 338 1.39 20.28 29.50
CA ILE A 338 2.59 20.97 29.96
C ILE A 338 2.64 22.35 29.31
N SER A 339 3.11 23.34 30.06
CA SER A 339 3.33 24.68 29.50
C SER A 339 4.58 24.68 28.63
N LEU A 340 4.38 24.82 27.32
CA LEU A 340 5.46 24.98 26.34
C LEU A 340 5.46 26.40 25.78
N ASN A 341 6.65 26.92 25.49
CA ASN A 341 6.79 28.13 24.70
C ASN A 341 7.01 27.80 23.21
N LEU A 342 6.81 28.81 22.35
CA LEU A 342 6.96 28.70 20.90
C LEU A 342 8.36 28.17 20.52
N GLU A 343 9.41 28.67 21.18
CA GLU A 343 10.79 28.29 20.90
C GLU A 343 11.06 26.82 21.19
N GLN A 344 10.51 26.26 22.28
CA GLN A 344 10.65 24.84 22.62
C GLN A 344 10.02 23.94 21.54
N ILE A 345 8.81 24.28 21.08
CA ILE A 345 8.14 23.54 20.00
C ILE A 345 8.95 23.67 18.71
N GLN A 346 9.32 24.89 18.33
CA GLN A 346 10.07 25.14 17.10
C GLN A 346 11.41 24.40 17.11
N GLN A 347 12.14 24.43 18.22
CA GLN A 347 13.41 23.73 18.36
C GLN A 347 13.21 22.22 18.30
N LEU A 348 12.19 21.67 18.96
CA LEU A 348 11.93 20.22 18.96
C LEU A 348 11.58 19.73 17.55
N GLU A 349 10.71 20.43 16.84
CA GLU A 349 10.31 20.10 15.48
C GLU A 349 11.45 20.30 14.49
N ILE A 350 12.23 21.38 14.61
CA ILE A 350 13.41 21.57 13.76
C ILE A 350 14.41 20.46 14.06
N GLN A 351 14.80 20.22 15.32
CA GLN A 351 15.87 19.30 15.70
C GLN A 351 15.52 17.83 15.47
N GLY A 352 14.30 17.42 15.79
CA GLY A 352 13.92 16.02 15.92
C GLY A 352 14.66 15.30 17.07
N ILE A 353 14.29 14.05 17.31
CA ILE A 353 14.77 13.24 18.44
C ILE A 353 15.30 11.87 18.02
N GLY A 354 16.13 11.22 18.85
CA GLY A 354 16.66 9.89 18.56
C GLY A 354 17.86 9.85 17.59
N GLU A 355 18.16 8.64 17.10
CA GLU A 355 19.32 8.37 16.24
C GLU A 355 19.05 8.57 14.73
N ARG A 356 20.14 8.65 13.95
CA ARG A 356 20.12 8.74 12.46
C ARG A 356 19.28 9.89 11.89
N ARG A 357 19.15 10.99 12.63
CA ARG A 357 18.41 12.20 12.19
C ARG A 357 18.91 12.80 10.88
N VAL A 358 20.21 12.70 10.58
CA VAL A 358 20.79 13.13 9.29
C VAL A 358 20.20 12.38 8.09
N GLU A 359 19.65 11.18 8.32
CA GLU A 359 18.99 10.33 7.32
C GLU A 359 17.48 10.51 7.26
N GLY A 360 16.91 11.42 8.04
CA GLY A 360 15.48 11.73 8.04
C GLY A 360 14.67 11.01 9.11
N PHE A 361 15.30 10.25 9.99
CA PHE A 361 14.66 9.66 11.18
C PHE A 361 14.37 10.72 12.25
N GLY A 362 13.44 10.40 13.16
CA GLY A 362 13.22 11.19 14.37
C GLY A 362 12.46 12.49 14.17
N ARG A 363 11.68 12.61 13.09
CA ARG A 363 10.84 13.79 12.84
C ARG A 363 9.58 13.73 13.69
N VAL A 364 9.24 14.84 14.31
CA VAL A 364 8.10 14.97 15.22
C VAL A 364 7.35 16.26 14.93
N VAL A 365 6.07 16.25 15.29
CA VAL A 365 5.23 17.45 15.36
C VAL A 365 4.47 17.43 16.69
N VAL A 366 4.33 18.61 17.28
CA VAL A 366 3.69 18.85 18.57
C VAL A 366 2.25 19.32 18.36
N ASN A 367 1.28 18.78 19.09
CA ASN A 367 -0.05 19.41 19.26
C ASN A 367 -0.79 19.81 17.97
N TRP A 368 -0.59 19.10 16.87
CA TRP A 368 -1.21 19.43 15.58
C TRP A 368 -2.59 18.78 15.35
N LEU A 369 -3.00 17.88 16.24
CA LEU A 369 -4.29 17.19 16.20
C LEU A 369 -5.30 17.96 17.06
N GLU A 370 -6.43 18.33 16.48
CA GLU A 370 -7.44 19.18 17.11
C GLU A 370 -8.87 18.64 17.00
N GLU A 371 -9.23 18.06 15.86
CA GLU A 371 -10.58 17.57 15.63
C GLU A 371 -10.75 16.14 16.18
N THR A 372 -11.76 15.94 17.03
CA THR A 372 -12.07 14.61 17.61
C THR A 372 -12.59 13.63 16.57
N HIS A 373 -13.31 14.13 15.55
CA HIS A 373 -13.81 13.35 14.44
C HIS A 373 -14.06 14.23 13.22
N PHE A 374 -13.83 13.69 12.03
CA PHE A 374 -13.96 14.41 10.76
C PHE A 374 -14.16 13.45 9.60
N GLN A 375 -14.64 13.97 8.47
CA GLN A 375 -14.75 13.20 7.25
C GLN A 375 -13.45 13.24 6.46
N VAL A 376 -13.02 12.07 6.00
CA VAL A 376 -11.89 11.95 5.08
C VAL A 376 -12.38 11.64 3.68
N TYR A 377 -11.79 12.34 2.72
CA TYR A 377 -12.07 12.20 1.32
C TYR A 377 -10.94 11.44 0.61
N PRO A 378 -11.26 10.67 -0.45
CA PRO A 378 -10.23 10.11 -1.31
C PRO A 378 -9.48 11.23 -2.04
N LYS A 379 -8.29 10.91 -2.56
CA LYS A 379 -7.62 11.81 -3.51
C LYS A 379 -8.59 12.11 -4.67
N PRO A 380 -8.67 13.35 -5.16
CA PRO A 380 -9.57 13.66 -6.27
C PRO A 380 -9.19 12.78 -7.47
N THR A 381 -10.14 12.10 -8.09
CA THR A 381 -9.84 11.38 -9.32
C THR A 381 -9.57 12.41 -10.41
N LYS A 382 -8.30 12.65 -10.76
CA LYS A 382 -8.01 13.23 -12.07
C LYS A 382 -8.67 12.28 -13.06
N LEU A 383 -9.61 12.78 -13.86
CA LEU A 383 -10.11 12.08 -15.04
C LEU A 383 -8.89 11.76 -15.91
N THR A 384 -8.25 10.64 -15.66
CA THR A 384 -7.16 10.15 -16.50
C THR A 384 -7.84 9.83 -17.82
N SER A 385 -7.58 10.65 -18.83
CA SER A 385 -7.88 10.29 -20.21
C SER A 385 -7.22 8.93 -20.42
N GLN A 386 -8.05 7.88 -20.55
CA GLN A 386 -7.55 6.53 -20.72
C GLN A 386 -6.59 6.52 -21.91
N PRO A 387 -5.50 5.74 -21.84
CA PRO A 387 -4.56 5.66 -22.95
C PRO A 387 -5.33 5.21 -24.19
N THR A 388 -5.40 6.09 -25.19
CA THR A 388 -6.08 5.78 -26.44
C THR A 388 -5.24 4.79 -27.23
N LEU A 389 -5.79 3.62 -27.51
CA LEU A 389 -5.09 2.58 -28.27
C LEU A 389 -5.07 3.00 -29.74
N LYS A 390 -3.88 3.36 -30.25
CA LYS A 390 -3.71 3.86 -31.63
C LYS A 390 -3.60 2.74 -32.68
N GLN A 391 -3.28 1.52 -32.27
CA GLN A 391 -3.00 0.39 -33.17
C GLN A 391 -4.03 -0.73 -32.97
N GLU A 392 -4.54 -1.28 -34.07
CA GLU A 392 -5.51 -2.38 -34.06
C GLU A 392 -5.03 -3.63 -33.29
N PRO A 393 -3.77 -4.11 -33.42
CA PRO A 393 -3.30 -5.24 -32.61
C PRO A 393 -3.35 -4.99 -31.10
N SER A 394 -3.17 -3.74 -30.67
CA SER A 394 -3.26 -3.37 -29.25
C SER A 394 -4.71 -3.38 -28.76
N ARG A 395 -5.66 -2.98 -29.63
CA ARG A 395 -7.10 -3.08 -29.35
C ARG A 395 -7.55 -4.52 -29.25
N THR A 396 -7.15 -5.38 -30.18
CA THR A 396 -7.46 -6.81 -30.11
C THR A 396 -6.89 -7.45 -28.84
N LEU A 397 -5.66 -7.12 -28.47
CA LEU A 397 -5.06 -7.61 -27.23
C LEU A 397 -5.83 -7.11 -25.99
N ALA A 398 -6.19 -5.82 -25.94
CA ALA A 398 -6.99 -5.26 -24.85
C ALA A 398 -8.37 -5.90 -24.75
N ALA A 399 -9.01 -6.22 -25.88
CA ALA A 399 -10.29 -6.95 -25.91
C ALA A 399 -10.13 -8.35 -25.30
N HIS A 400 -9.13 -9.13 -25.74
CA HIS A 400 -8.85 -10.45 -25.17
C HIS A 400 -8.51 -10.39 -23.67
N MET A 401 -7.81 -9.34 -23.23
CA MET A 401 -7.52 -9.11 -21.80
C MET A 401 -8.79 -8.83 -21.01
N ALA A 402 -9.66 -7.93 -21.50
CA ALA A 402 -10.94 -7.60 -20.86
C ALA A 402 -11.84 -8.84 -20.79
N GLU A 403 -11.90 -9.63 -21.87
CA GLU A 403 -12.65 -10.89 -21.92
C GLU A 403 -12.13 -11.91 -20.90
N ARG A 404 -10.81 -12.11 -20.82
CA ARG A 404 -10.19 -13.04 -19.86
C ARG A 404 -10.44 -12.63 -18.42
N LEU A 405 -10.35 -11.34 -18.12
CA LEU A 405 -10.64 -10.79 -16.80
C LEU A 405 -12.12 -10.93 -16.43
N LEU A 406 -13.04 -10.75 -17.40
CA LEU A 406 -14.47 -10.99 -17.19
C LEU A 406 -14.75 -12.46 -16.85
N HIS A 407 -14.12 -13.40 -17.57
CA HIS A 407 -14.20 -14.83 -17.25
C HIS A 407 -13.66 -15.13 -15.84
N GLN A 408 -12.56 -14.48 -15.44
CA GLN A 408 -12.00 -14.64 -14.11
C GLN A 408 -12.97 -14.15 -13.02
N LYS A 409 -13.55 -12.95 -13.17
CA LYS A 409 -14.58 -12.44 -12.23
C LYS A 409 -15.77 -13.40 -12.12
N LEU A 410 -16.25 -13.93 -13.25
CA LEU A 410 -17.34 -14.89 -13.27
C LEU A 410 -16.97 -16.21 -12.56
N GLU A 411 -15.73 -16.68 -12.72
CA GLU A 411 -15.24 -17.88 -12.05
C GLU A 411 -15.10 -17.69 -10.52
N GLU A 412 -14.63 -16.51 -10.08
CA GLU A 412 -14.56 -16.15 -8.66
C GLU A 412 -15.95 -16.09 -8.03
N LEU A 413 -16.93 -15.50 -8.73
CA LEU A 413 -18.33 -15.49 -8.29
C LEU A 413 -18.93 -16.89 -8.25
N LEU A 414 -18.68 -17.71 -9.27
CA LEU A 414 -19.11 -19.10 -9.34
C LEU A 414 -18.60 -19.88 -8.12
N GLN A 415 -17.30 -19.76 -7.79
CA GLN A 415 -16.71 -20.41 -6.61
C GLN A 415 -17.35 -19.95 -5.30
N LYS A 416 -17.57 -18.63 -5.15
CA LYS A 416 -18.25 -18.06 -3.98
C LYS A 416 -19.66 -18.60 -3.80
N GLN A 417 -20.40 -18.79 -4.90
CA GLN A 417 -21.76 -19.33 -4.88
C GLN A 417 -21.78 -20.84 -4.60
N ILE A 418 -20.88 -21.61 -5.18
CA ILE A 418 -20.72 -23.04 -4.87
C ILE A 418 -20.40 -23.24 -3.38
N GLY A 419 -19.63 -22.35 -2.76
CA GLY A 419 -19.36 -22.37 -1.32
C GLY A 419 -20.63 -22.23 -0.47
N ARG A 420 -21.59 -21.42 -0.91
CA ARG A 420 -22.84 -21.11 -0.18
C ARG A 420 -23.95 -22.12 -0.41
N LEU A 421 -23.97 -22.78 -1.56
CA LEU A 421 -25.04 -23.70 -1.95
C LEU A 421 -24.73 -25.11 -1.48
N ALA A 422 -25.73 -25.77 -0.89
CA ALA A 422 -25.73 -27.19 -0.56
C ALA A 422 -27.09 -27.78 -0.94
N ILE A 423 -27.08 -28.96 -1.55
CA ILE A 423 -28.31 -29.72 -1.82
C ILE A 423 -28.54 -30.62 -0.61
N GLN A 424 -29.75 -30.58 -0.06
CA GLN A 424 -30.16 -31.39 1.10
C GLN A 424 -31.40 -32.21 0.76
N GLY A 425 -31.51 -33.42 1.31
CA GLY A 425 -32.64 -34.32 1.14
C GLY A 425 -32.39 -35.45 0.15
N ASN A 426 -33.36 -36.38 0.06
CA ASN A 426 -33.18 -37.66 -0.65
C ASN A 426 -33.30 -37.51 -2.17
N ILE A 427 -32.23 -37.06 -2.83
CA ILE A 427 -32.06 -37.10 -4.28
C ILE A 427 -30.99 -38.13 -4.65
N SER A 428 -31.24 -39.02 -5.63
CA SER A 428 -30.27 -40.06 -5.94
C SER A 428 -29.09 -39.54 -6.75
N ASN A 429 -27.90 -40.12 -6.52
CA ASN A 429 -26.71 -39.90 -7.34
C ASN A 429 -26.94 -40.11 -8.84
N SER A 430 -27.87 -41.00 -9.22
CA SER A 430 -28.25 -41.21 -10.63
C SER A 430 -29.01 -40.03 -11.23
N GLN A 431 -29.88 -39.35 -10.46
CA GLN A 431 -30.56 -38.13 -10.91
C GLN A 431 -29.59 -36.96 -11.00
N LEU A 432 -28.69 -36.79 -10.01
CA LEU A 432 -27.64 -35.77 -10.06
C LEU A 432 -26.68 -35.98 -11.23
N SER A 433 -26.30 -37.23 -11.53
CA SER A 433 -25.48 -37.58 -12.69
C SER A 433 -26.19 -37.28 -14.01
N ARG A 434 -27.50 -37.56 -14.10
CA ARG A 434 -28.31 -37.24 -15.28
C ARG A 434 -28.39 -35.73 -15.50
N LEU A 435 -28.61 -34.96 -14.44
CA LEU A 435 -28.60 -33.50 -14.47
C LEU A 435 -27.26 -32.95 -14.99
N GLN A 436 -26.13 -33.46 -14.48
CA GLN A 436 -24.80 -33.07 -14.95
C GLN A 436 -24.55 -33.40 -16.41
N LEU A 437 -25.01 -34.56 -16.89
CA LEU A 437 -24.80 -35.00 -18.26
C LEU A 437 -25.53 -34.08 -19.25
N VAL A 438 -26.80 -33.78 -18.98
CA VAL A 438 -27.57 -32.85 -19.82
C VAL A 438 -27.03 -31.42 -19.71
N ALA A 439 -26.60 -30.99 -18.53
CA ALA A 439 -25.98 -29.67 -18.36
C ALA A 439 -24.66 -29.54 -19.12
N ARG A 440 -23.86 -30.61 -19.18
CA ARG A 440 -22.64 -30.66 -19.99
C ARG A 440 -22.94 -30.57 -21.48
N GLN A 441 -24.01 -31.23 -21.94
CA GLN A 441 -24.45 -31.13 -23.34
C GLN A 441 -24.88 -29.69 -23.66
N ALA A 442 -25.75 -29.11 -22.82
CA ALA A 442 -26.21 -27.72 -22.92
C ALA A 442 -25.08 -26.69 -22.88
N LEU A 443 -24.00 -26.96 -22.13
CA LEU A 443 -22.87 -26.04 -21.96
C LEU A 443 -22.15 -25.75 -23.29
N THR A 444 -22.17 -26.69 -24.24
CA THR A 444 -21.51 -26.54 -25.54
C THR A 444 -22.13 -25.40 -26.36
N THR A 445 -23.46 -25.28 -26.29
CA THR A 445 -24.25 -24.32 -27.08
C THR A 445 -24.87 -23.21 -26.24
N GLY A 446 -24.72 -23.24 -24.91
CA GLY A 446 -25.40 -22.34 -23.97
C GLY A 446 -26.93 -22.48 -24.00
N ASP A 447 -27.43 -23.67 -24.33
CA ASP A 447 -28.86 -23.91 -24.53
C ASP A 447 -29.54 -24.42 -23.24
N CYS A 448 -30.13 -23.50 -22.47
CA CYS A 448 -30.79 -23.83 -21.21
C CYS A 448 -32.10 -24.64 -21.41
N ASP A 449 -32.70 -24.62 -22.60
CA ASP A 449 -33.96 -25.33 -22.87
C ASP A 449 -33.79 -26.85 -22.83
N LEU A 450 -32.58 -27.35 -23.11
CA LEU A 450 -32.24 -28.76 -22.93
C LEU A 450 -32.40 -29.23 -21.48
N LEU A 451 -32.09 -28.37 -20.50
CA LEU A 451 -32.27 -28.71 -19.10
C LEU A 451 -33.73 -28.52 -18.65
N LEU A 452 -34.41 -27.47 -19.13
CA LEU A 452 -35.83 -27.26 -18.85
C LEU A 452 -36.67 -28.44 -19.35
N SER A 453 -36.44 -28.87 -20.59
CA SER A 453 -37.13 -30.05 -21.15
C SER A 453 -36.84 -31.33 -20.37
N LEU A 454 -35.63 -31.50 -19.81
CA LEU A 454 -35.34 -32.61 -18.91
C LEU A 454 -36.23 -32.54 -17.66
N LEU A 455 -36.30 -31.39 -17.01
CA LEU A 455 -37.04 -31.18 -15.76
C LEU A 455 -38.56 -31.33 -15.95
N ASP A 456 -39.09 -30.86 -17.09
CA ASP A 456 -40.51 -30.94 -17.43
C ASP A 456 -40.95 -32.38 -17.73
N ASN A 457 -40.06 -33.20 -18.32
CA ASN A 457 -40.34 -34.58 -18.73
C ASN A 457 -39.86 -35.65 -17.71
N LEU A 458 -39.62 -35.27 -16.45
CA LEU A 458 -39.25 -36.24 -15.42
C LEU A 458 -40.44 -37.15 -15.03
N PRO A 459 -40.24 -38.48 -14.90
CA PRO A 459 -41.24 -39.37 -14.31
C PRO A 459 -41.64 -38.92 -12.90
N ALA A 460 -42.88 -39.20 -12.48
CA ALA A 460 -43.45 -38.71 -11.21
C ALA A 460 -42.53 -38.95 -9.99
N ASN A 461 -41.90 -40.13 -9.91
CA ASN A 461 -40.97 -40.46 -8.83
C ASN A 461 -39.71 -39.59 -8.84
N ALA A 462 -39.12 -39.31 -10.01
CA ALA A 462 -37.94 -38.47 -10.15
C ALA A 462 -38.28 -37.00 -9.88
N ARG A 463 -39.40 -36.52 -10.44
CA ARG A 463 -39.91 -35.16 -10.19
C ARG A 463 -40.12 -34.91 -8.69
N GLY A 464 -40.72 -35.86 -7.98
CA GLY A 464 -40.88 -35.79 -6.53
C GLY A 464 -39.56 -35.80 -5.73
N GLN A 465 -38.45 -36.29 -6.27
CA GLN A 465 -37.12 -36.16 -5.64
C GLN A 465 -36.59 -34.73 -5.78
N PHE A 466 -36.66 -34.13 -6.97
CA PHE A 466 -36.24 -32.74 -7.19
C PHE A 466 -37.14 -31.73 -6.46
N GLU A 467 -38.43 -32.02 -6.30
CA GLU A 467 -39.36 -31.15 -5.57
C GLU A 467 -39.11 -31.18 -4.05
N ARG A 468 -38.75 -32.35 -3.49
CA ARG A 468 -38.46 -32.51 -2.05
C ARG A 468 -37.04 -32.10 -1.66
N ALA A 469 -36.06 -32.27 -2.55
CA ALA A 469 -34.70 -31.81 -2.31
C ALA A 469 -34.68 -30.29 -2.15
N LYS A 470 -33.84 -29.79 -1.23
CA LYS A 470 -33.72 -28.38 -0.89
C LYS A 470 -32.34 -27.85 -1.28
N ILE A 471 -32.27 -26.56 -1.64
CA ILE A 471 -31.00 -25.91 -2.01
C ILE A 471 -30.89 -24.51 -1.41
N GLY A 472 -29.70 -24.19 -0.89
CA GLY A 472 -29.38 -22.85 -0.36
C GLY A 472 -29.89 -22.58 1.06
N ALA A 473 -29.65 -21.36 1.56
CA ALA A 473 -29.99 -20.96 2.93
C ALA A 473 -31.51 -20.87 3.15
N ASP A 474 -32.25 -20.44 2.13
CA ASP A 474 -33.71 -20.26 2.17
C ASP A 474 -34.48 -21.59 2.01
N LYS A 475 -33.76 -22.71 1.81
CA LYS A 475 -34.33 -24.06 1.63
C LYS A 475 -35.40 -24.11 0.54
N ASP A 476 -35.15 -23.42 -0.56
CA ASP A 476 -35.96 -23.50 -1.78
C ASP A 476 -35.98 -24.94 -2.31
N SER A 477 -37.07 -25.34 -2.98
CA SER A 477 -37.09 -26.61 -3.70
C SER A 477 -36.02 -26.60 -4.80
N LEU A 478 -35.24 -27.68 -4.91
CA LEU A 478 -34.20 -27.81 -5.92
C LEU A 478 -34.78 -27.61 -7.33
N LYS A 479 -35.96 -28.18 -7.61
CA LYS A 479 -36.63 -27.96 -8.89
C LYS A 479 -36.95 -26.50 -9.16
N GLN A 480 -37.55 -25.80 -8.18
CA GLN A 480 -37.90 -24.38 -8.32
C GLN A 480 -36.66 -23.52 -8.57
N LYS A 481 -35.56 -23.81 -7.86
CA LYS A 481 -34.31 -23.07 -8.05
C LYS A 481 -33.67 -23.31 -9.41
N LEU A 482 -33.72 -24.56 -9.89
CA LEU A 482 -33.24 -24.89 -11.24
C LEU A 482 -34.09 -24.19 -12.30
N ASP A 483 -35.42 -24.20 -12.16
CA ASP A 483 -36.33 -23.49 -13.09
C ASP A 483 -36.07 -21.98 -13.09
N GLU A 484 -35.85 -21.37 -11.92
CA GLU A 484 -35.50 -19.95 -11.78
C GLU A 484 -34.19 -19.63 -12.52
N TRP A 485 -33.13 -20.39 -12.26
CA TRP A 485 -31.83 -20.19 -12.89
C TRP A 485 -31.86 -20.43 -14.39
N LEU A 486 -32.61 -21.41 -14.88
CA LEU A 486 -32.66 -21.71 -16.31
C LEU A 486 -33.51 -20.71 -17.10
N ARG A 487 -34.59 -20.18 -16.50
CA ARG A 487 -35.46 -19.17 -17.12
C ARG A 487 -34.89 -17.76 -17.00
N ASN A 488 -34.11 -17.51 -15.95
CA ASN A 488 -33.35 -16.27 -15.77
C ASN A 488 -31.91 -16.60 -15.35
N PRO A 489 -31.00 -16.90 -16.31
CA PRO A 489 -29.60 -17.25 -16.07
C PRO A 489 -28.80 -16.24 -15.23
N MET A 490 -29.30 -15.02 -15.07
CA MET A 490 -28.61 -13.98 -14.31
C MET A 490 -29.02 -13.94 -12.82
N SER A 491 -30.08 -14.67 -12.44
CA SER A 491 -30.73 -14.57 -11.11
C SER A 491 -29.83 -14.93 -9.93
N TRP A 492 -28.81 -15.77 -10.13
CA TRP A 492 -27.84 -16.13 -9.09
C TRP A 492 -26.74 -15.07 -8.88
N ILE A 493 -26.73 -14.01 -9.70
CA ILE A 493 -25.79 -12.90 -9.65
C ILE A 493 -26.46 -11.71 -8.95
N SER A 494 -26.03 -11.39 -7.73
CA SER A 494 -26.67 -10.35 -6.90
C SER A 494 -26.55 -8.94 -7.49
N ASN A 495 -25.39 -8.58 -8.06
CA ASN A 495 -25.16 -7.28 -8.69
C ASN A 495 -24.62 -7.45 -10.13
N PRO A 496 -25.49 -7.66 -11.13
CA PRO A 496 -25.07 -7.84 -12.52
C PRO A 496 -24.34 -6.62 -13.11
N GLN A 497 -24.64 -5.42 -12.61
CA GLN A 497 -24.06 -4.16 -13.09
C GLN A 497 -22.58 -4.00 -12.69
N ASP A 498 -22.14 -4.66 -11.61
CA ASP A 498 -20.75 -4.60 -11.11
C ASP A 498 -19.81 -5.56 -11.89
N LEU A 499 -20.38 -6.40 -12.74
CA LEU A 499 -19.69 -7.37 -13.61
C LEU A 499 -19.30 -6.74 -14.95
N ALA A 500 -18.66 -5.58 -14.87
CA ALA A 500 -17.95 -4.98 -15.98
C ALA A 500 -16.43 -5.04 -15.73
N VAL A 501 -15.68 -5.16 -16.81
CA VAL A 501 -14.23 -5.05 -16.84
C VAL A 501 -13.85 -4.10 -17.96
N ARG A 502 -12.94 -3.17 -17.68
CA ARG A 502 -12.44 -2.22 -18.66
C ARG A 502 -10.94 -2.30 -18.77
N VAL A 503 -10.44 -2.45 -20.00
CA VAL A 503 -9.01 -2.44 -20.33
C VAL A 503 -8.81 -1.36 -21.41
N ALA A 504 -8.16 -0.26 -21.02
CA ALA A 504 -8.12 0.97 -21.82
C ALA A 504 -9.54 1.41 -22.23
N GLU A 505 -9.78 1.66 -23.52
CA GLU A 505 -11.06 2.06 -24.09
C GLU A 505 -12.07 0.92 -24.28
N ILE A 506 -11.67 -0.35 -24.04
CA ILE A 506 -12.52 -1.50 -24.28
C ILE A 506 -13.19 -1.93 -22.98
N GLU A 507 -14.50 -1.92 -22.99
CA GLU A 507 -15.34 -2.41 -21.89
C GLU A 507 -15.97 -3.75 -22.27
N ARG A 508 -15.94 -4.69 -21.33
CA ARG A 508 -16.60 -5.97 -21.42
C ARG A 508 -17.53 -6.15 -20.23
N SER A 509 -18.77 -6.54 -20.48
CA SER A 509 -19.75 -6.83 -19.43
C SER A 509 -20.53 -8.09 -19.74
N ILE A 510 -21.20 -8.65 -18.74
CA ILE A 510 -22.07 -9.83 -18.95
C ILE A 510 -23.30 -9.55 -19.83
N THR A 511 -23.61 -8.27 -20.09
CA THR A 511 -24.74 -7.84 -20.92
C THR A 511 -24.34 -7.31 -22.29
N ASP A 512 -23.04 -7.25 -22.60
CA ASP A 512 -22.55 -6.74 -23.88
C ASP A 512 -22.79 -7.70 -25.06
N GLU A 513 -22.46 -7.24 -26.26
CA GLU A 513 -22.64 -8.03 -27.48
C GLU A 513 -21.78 -9.31 -27.49
N PHE A 514 -20.55 -9.24 -26.97
CA PHE A 514 -19.65 -10.40 -26.87
C PHE A 514 -20.26 -11.49 -25.98
N ALA A 515 -20.74 -11.13 -24.79
CA ALA A 515 -21.33 -12.03 -23.82
C ALA A 515 -22.61 -12.66 -24.35
N ARG A 516 -23.46 -11.89 -25.05
CA ARG A 516 -24.68 -12.40 -25.71
C ARG A 516 -24.35 -13.38 -26.82
N ASN A 517 -23.43 -13.02 -27.72
CA ASN A 517 -23.04 -13.88 -28.85
C ASN A 517 -22.42 -15.20 -28.38
N ASN A 518 -21.71 -15.17 -27.24
CA ASN A 518 -21.10 -16.36 -26.66
C ASN A 518 -21.98 -17.11 -25.64
N LYS A 519 -23.19 -16.60 -25.36
CA LYS A 519 -24.10 -17.10 -24.30
C LYS A 519 -23.40 -17.31 -22.96
N LEU A 520 -22.65 -16.28 -22.55
CA LEU A 520 -21.72 -16.38 -21.43
C LEU A 520 -22.48 -16.67 -20.12
N VAL A 521 -23.58 -15.98 -19.87
CA VAL A 521 -24.33 -16.12 -18.61
C VAL A 521 -25.02 -17.48 -18.52
N GLU A 522 -25.59 -17.97 -19.63
CA GLU A 522 -26.17 -19.29 -19.75
C GLU A 522 -25.12 -20.37 -19.45
N LYS A 523 -23.92 -20.24 -20.05
CA LYS A 523 -22.82 -21.18 -19.82
C LYS A 523 -22.37 -21.20 -18.36
N TYR A 524 -22.23 -20.05 -17.72
CA TYR A 524 -21.84 -20.00 -16.30
C TYR A 524 -22.93 -20.50 -15.36
N THR A 525 -24.21 -20.31 -15.71
CA THR A 525 -25.34 -20.90 -15.00
C THR A 525 -25.34 -22.42 -15.08
N LEU A 526 -25.10 -22.97 -16.27
CA LEU A 526 -24.95 -24.41 -16.46
C LEU A 526 -23.75 -24.97 -15.68
N ARG A 527 -22.63 -24.23 -15.62
CA ARG A 527 -21.47 -24.59 -14.77
C ARG A 527 -21.82 -24.61 -13.29
N LEU A 528 -22.61 -23.64 -12.80
CA LEU A 528 -23.11 -23.60 -11.42
C LEU A 528 -23.92 -24.87 -11.11
N ILE A 529 -24.90 -25.18 -11.96
CA ILE A 529 -25.75 -26.38 -11.80
C ILE A 529 -24.90 -27.65 -11.75
N MET A 530 -23.94 -27.80 -12.68
CA MET A 530 -23.02 -28.94 -12.70
C MET A 530 -22.17 -29.04 -11.44
N ALA A 531 -21.61 -27.92 -10.98
CA ALA A 531 -20.72 -27.89 -9.83
C ALA A 531 -21.46 -28.19 -8.52
N VAL A 532 -22.67 -27.64 -8.35
CA VAL A 532 -23.50 -27.90 -7.18
C VAL A 532 -23.96 -29.37 -7.15
N ALA A 533 -24.38 -29.92 -8.28
CA ALA A 533 -24.72 -31.35 -8.36
C ALA A 533 -23.49 -32.24 -8.03
N LYS A 534 -22.30 -31.87 -8.50
CA LYS A 534 -21.06 -32.61 -8.25
C LYS A 534 -20.63 -32.55 -6.79
N LYS A 535 -20.82 -31.40 -6.15
CA LYS A 535 -20.57 -31.21 -4.71
C LYS A 535 -21.49 -32.13 -3.89
N ALA A 536 -22.79 -32.12 -4.17
CA ALA A 536 -23.76 -32.97 -3.47
C ALA A 536 -23.42 -34.47 -3.56
N MET A 537 -23.04 -34.96 -4.75
CA MET A 537 -22.63 -36.36 -4.94
C MET A 537 -21.37 -36.76 -4.14
N LYS A 538 -20.47 -35.80 -3.84
CA LYS A 538 -19.24 -36.05 -3.07
C LYS A 538 -19.44 -35.94 -1.56
N GLU A 539 -20.47 -35.23 -1.12
CA GLU A 539 -20.80 -35.07 0.31
C GLU A 539 -21.62 -36.25 0.84
N GLU A 540 -22.30 -37.02 -0.03
CA GLU A 540 -22.99 -38.27 0.30
C GLU A 540 -22.10 -39.54 0.17
N SER A 541 -20.90 -39.42 -0.39
CA SER A 541 -19.90 -40.50 -0.53
C SER A 541 -18.86 -40.46 0.58
#